data_AF-A0A8I2JZT3-F1
#
_entry.id   AF-A0A8I2JZT3-F1
#
_cell.length_a   1.000
_cell.length_b   1.000
_cell.length_c   1.000
_cell.angle_alpha   90.00
_cell.angle_beta   90.00
_cell.angle_gamma   90.00
#
_symmetry.space_group_name_H-M   'P 1'
#
loop_
_entity.id
_entity.type
_entity.pdbx_description
1 polymer ?
#
loop_
_entity_poly.entity_id
_entity_poly.type
_entity_poly.pdbx_seq_one_letter_code
_entity_poly.pdbx_strand_id
1 'polypeptide(L)' 'MRFIPISKKILIPASILVLVIIFAGGLFLYSSSPSFCNLCHFMSPYYEAWKTSKHNQVACVKCHFPP' A
#
# COMPACT_ATOMS: atom_id res chain seq x y z
N MET A 1 37.43 1.54 -10.97
CA MET A 1 36.09 1.06 -10.57
C MET A 1 36.20 -0.41 -10.21
N ARG A 2 36.05 -0.78 -8.93
CA ARG A 2 36.22 -2.17 -8.46
C ARG A 2 34.89 -2.91 -8.66
N PHE A 3 34.87 -3.88 -9.56
CA PHE A 3 33.76 -4.83 -9.67
C PHE A 3 33.81 -5.75 -8.45
N ILE A 4 32.92 -5.52 -7.49
CA ILE A 4 32.74 -6.42 -6.34
C ILE A 4 32.00 -7.65 -6.86
N PRO A 5 32.58 -8.86 -6.84
CA PRO A 5 31.89 -10.06 -7.28
C PRO A 5 30.79 -10.39 -6.28
N ILE A 6 29.54 -10.03 -6.63
CA ILE A 6 28.38 -10.28 -5.78
C ILE A 6 28.11 -11.79 -5.80
N SER A 7 28.42 -12.45 -4.68
CA SER A 7 28.22 -13.90 -4.55
C SER A 7 26.72 -14.24 -4.53
N LYS A 8 26.35 -15.41 -5.05
CA LYS A 8 24.96 -15.92 -4.97
C LYS A 8 24.43 -15.98 -3.53
N LYS A 9 25.34 -16.14 -2.54
CA LYS A 9 25.02 -16.13 -1.11
C LYS A 9 24.51 -14.78 -0.60
N ILE A 10 24.84 -13.68 -1.29
CA ILE A 10 24.38 -12.32 -0.99
C ILE A 10 23.17 -11.94 -1.87
N LEU A 11 23.14 -12.40 -3.12
CA LEU A 11 22.03 -12.10 -4.04
C LEU A 11 20.69 -12.64 -3.57
N ILE A 12 20.64 -13.89 -3.07
CA ILE A 12 19.39 -14.51 -2.63
C ILE A 12 18.75 -13.74 -1.45
N PRO A 13 19.42 -13.48 -0.33
CA PRO A 13 18.82 -12.74 0.78
C PRO A 13 18.49 -11.29 0.40
N ALA A 14 19.31 -10.64 -0.44
CA ALA A 14 19.02 -9.30 -0.94
C ALA A 14 17.72 -9.27 -1.77
N SER A 15 17.53 -10.22 -2.68
CA SER A 15 16.29 -10.34 -3.45
C SER A 15 15.07 -10.61 -2.57
N ILE A 16 15.20 -11.48 -1.57
CA ILE A 16 14.11 -11.76 -0.62
C ILE A 16 13.76 -10.49 0.17
N LEU A 17 14.76 -9.76 0.66
CA LEU A 17 14.54 -8.50 1.38
C LEU A 17 13.80 -7.48 0.52
N VAL A 18 14.21 -7.33 -0.75
CA VAL A 18 13.53 -6.44 -1.70
C VAL A 18 12.07 -6.87 -1.91
N LEU A 19 11.80 -8.16 -2.08
CA LEU A 19 10.43 -8.67 -2.22
C LEU A 19 9.59 -8.41 -0.97
N VAL A 20 10.15 -8.60 0.23
CA VAL A 20 9.46 -8.31 1.49
C VAL A 20 9.12 -6.83 1.60
N ILE A 21 10.05 -5.93 1.25
CA ILE A 21 9.79 -4.48 1.27
C ILE A 21 8.69 -4.10 0.29
N ILE A 22 8.75 -4.62 -0.95
CA ILE A 22 7.71 -4.36 -1.97
C ILE A 22 6.35 -4.86 -1.47
N PHE A 23 6.30 -6.07 -0.92
CA PHE A 23 5.07 -6.66 -0.43
C PHE A 23 4.48 -5.87 0.76
N ALA A 24 5.31 -5.52 1.74
CA ALA A 24 4.89 -4.70 2.88
C ALA A 24 4.39 -3.31 2.44
N GLY A 25 5.07 -2.67 1.50
CA GLY A 25 4.63 -1.40 0.91
C GLY A 25 3.30 -1.53 0.18
N GLY A 26 3.11 -2.60 -0.59
CA GLY A 26 1.84 -2.90 -1.26
C GLY A 26 0.69 -3.10 -0.28
N LEU A 27 0.92 -3.83 0.82
CA LEU A 27 -0.08 -4.01 1.88
C LEU A 27 -0.46 -2.68 2.54
N PHE A 28 0.52 -1.82 2.84
CA PHE A 28 0.29 -0.52 3.43
C PHE A 28 -0.54 0.41 2.53
N LEU A 29 -0.25 0.42 1.23
CA LEU A 29 -1.02 1.20 0.26
C LEU A 29 -2.45 0.65 0.13
N TYR A 30 -2.61 -0.67 0.12
CA TYR A 30 -3.92 -1.31 0.06
C TYR A 30 -4.75 -1.02 1.32
N SER A 31 -4.17 -1.12 2.52
CA SER A 31 -4.87 -0.83 3.77
C SER A 31 -5.31 0.62 3.89
N SER A 32 -4.75 1.51 3.07
CA SER A 32 -5.11 2.92 2.98
C SER A 32 -6.11 3.23 1.86
N SER A 33 -6.55 2.21 1.09
CA SER A 33 -7.43 2.38 -0.06
C SER A 33 -8.92 2.44 0.32
N PRO A 34 -9.77 3.16 -0.46
CA PRO A 34 -11.21 3.18 -0.25
C PRO A 34 -11.85 1.78 -0.26
N SER A 35 -11.36 0.89 -1.12
CA SER A 35 -11.83 -0.50 -1.22
C SER A 35 -11.59 -1.29 0.06
N PHE A 36 -10.44 -1.09 0.72
CA PHE A 36 -10.15 -1.70 2.01
C PHE A 36 -11.09 -1.18 3.10
N CYS A 37 -11.36 0.13 3.14
CA CYS A 37 -12.31 0.71 4.08
C CYS A 37 -13.72 0.08 3.93
N ASN A 38 -14.14 -0.22 2.70
CA ASN A 38 -15.44 -0.83 2.41
C ASN A 38 -15.55 -2.32 2.81
N LEU A 39 -14.48 -2.96 3.30
CA LEU A 39 -14.55 -4.33 3.81
C LEU A 39 -15.37 -4.43 5.11
N CYS A 40 -15.45 -3.34 5.88
CA CYS A 40 -16.28 -3.30 7.07
C CYS A 40 -17.68 -2.77 6.73
N HIS A 41 -18.73 -3.47 7.15
CA HIS A 41 -20.12 -3.11 6.80
C HIS A 41 -20.54 -1.69 7.23
N PHE A 42 -19.94 -1.14 8.29
CA PHE A 42 -20.29 0.19 8.80
C PHE A 42 -19.70 1.31 7.94
N MET A 43 -18.72 0.97 7.09
CA MET A 43 -18.11 1.89 6.14
C MET A 43 -18.87 2.01 4.82
N SER A 44 -19.75 1.07 4.49
CA SER A 44 -20.55 1.09 3.26
C SER A 44 -21.22 2.44 2.94
N PRO A 45 -21.94 3.11 3.87
CA PRO A 45 -22.56 4.40 3.55
C PRO A 45 -21.51 5.49 3.22
N TYR A 46 -20.36 5.47 3.88
CA TYR A 46 -19.28 6.43 3.63
C TYR A 46 -18.56 6.15 2.32
N TYR A 47 -18.38 4.87 1.98
CA TYR A 47 -17.80 4.46 0.69
C TYR A 47 -18.70 4.87 -0.48
N GLU A 48 -20.02 4.65 -0.40
CA GLU A 48 -20.93 5.07 -1.46
C GLU A 48 -21.03 6.60 -1.59
N ALA A 49 -20.95 7.33 -0.46
CA ALA A 49 -20.83 8.79 -0.49
C ALA A 49 -19.51 9.23 -1.17
N TRP A 50 -18.38 8.61 -0.83
CA TRP A 50 -17.10 8.87 -1.49
C TRP A 50 -17.19 8.62 -3.00
N LYS A 51 -17.75 7.48 -3.42
CA LYS A 51 -17.87 7.03 -4.82
C LYS A 51 -18.67 7.99 -5.69
N THR A 52 -19.70 8.62 -5.13
CA THR A 52 -20.56 9.61 -5.82
C THR A 52 -20.07 11.05 -5.67
N SER A 53 -19.08 11.29 -4.81
CA SER A 53 -18.50 12.62 -4.60
C SER A 53 -17.51 13.03 -5.70
N LYS A 54 -17.13 14.32 -5.70
CA LYS A 54 -16.02 14.84 -6.50
C LYS A 54 -14.64 14.30 -6.08
N HIS A 55 -14.55 13.68 -4.91
CA HIS A 55 -13.30 13.15 -4.34
C HIS A 55 -13.13 11.64 -4.56
N ASN A 56 -13.93 11.03 -5.44
CA ASN A 56 -13.91 9.59 -5.71
C ASN A 56 -12.62 9.05 -6.37
N GLN A 57 -11.60 9.90 -6.52
CA GLN A 57 -10.26 9.54 -7.00
C GLN A 57 -9.18 9.70 -5.92
N VAL A 58 -9.55 10.12 -4.71
CA VAL A 58 -8.64 10.35 -3.59
C VAL A 58 -8.92 9.33 -2.49
N ALA A 59 -7.86 8.79 -1.87
CA ALA A 59 -7.99 7.84 -0.76
C ALA A 59 -8.60 8.50 0.49
N CYS A 60 -9.44 7.76 1.22
CA CYS A 60 -10.13 8.24 2.43
C CYS A 60 -9.16 8.85 3.45
N VAL A 61 -8.02 8.19 3.67
CA VAL A 61 -7.00 8.59 4.65
C VAL A 61 -6.34 9.94 4.35
N LYS A 62 -6.45 10.46 3.13
CA LYS A 62 -5.94 11.81 2.81
C LYS A 62 -6.66 12.91 3.58
N CYS A 63 -7.88 12.65 4.04
CA CYS A 63 -8.69 13.58 4.84
C CYS A 63 -9.05 13.03 6.22
N HIS A 64 -9.22 11.70 6.37
CA HIS A 64 -9.67 11.06 7.61
C HIS A 64 -8.54 10.64 8.56
N PHE A 65 -7.27 10.84 8.18
CA PHE A 65 -6.14 10.64 9.08
C PHE A 65 -5.76 12.00 9.70
N PRO A 66 -5.72 12.14 11.04
CA PRO A 66 -5.21 13.37 11.66
C PRO A 66 -3.74 13.59 11.22
N PRO A 67 -3.31 14.86 11.04
CA PRO A 67 -1.93 15.18 10.67
C PRO A 67 -0.93 14.73 11.75
#